data_AF-A0A2N7TL55-F1
#
_entry.id   AF-A0A2N7TL55-F1
#
_cell.length_a   1.000
_cell.length_b   1.000
_cell.length_c   1.000
_cell.angle_alpha   90.00
_cell.angle_beta   90.00
_cell.angle_gamma   90.00
#
_symmetry.space_group_name_H-M   'P 1'
#
loop_
_entity.id
_entity.type
_entity.pdbx_description
1 polymer ?
#
loop_
_entity_poly.entity_id
_entity_poly.type
_entity_poly.pdbx_seq_one_letter_code
_entity_poly.pdbx_strand_id
1 'polypeptide(L)'
;YWEKGEWKETAPLPEAGQVRLGELGVYQVEMEFWFAASRVDTRALDAPVSAHTLGGAPRPALDADTLNGMLKGFIDLVFESGGRYYVLDWKSNHLGPDDDAYTPAAMRDAMLDKRYDLQAALYLLALHRLLKARLPDYDYDRHIGGSLTVFLRGVGSATATEGRGVHAERPPRALIETLDALFQGQAPAATTHSPQAEAPQ
;
A
#
# COMPACT_ATOMS: atom_id res chain seq x y z
N TYR A 1 1.91 -16.40 -21.66
CA TYR A 1 2.36 -15.71 -20.43
C TYR A 1 1.82 -14.27 -20.43
N TRP A 2 0.50 -14.05 -20.34
CA TRP A 2 -0.31 -13.27 -21.30
C TRP A 2 -0.57 -14.08 -22.57
N GLU A 3 -1.48 -15.04 -22.47
CA GLU A 3 -2.15 -15.59 -23.64
C GLU A 3 -3.60 -15.17 -23.53
N LYS A 4 -4.11 -14.46 -24.55
CA LYS A 4 -5.52 -14.02 -24.62
C LYS A 4 -6.01 -13.12 -23.47
N GLY A 5 -5.12 -12.35 -22.82
CA GLY A 5 -5.55 -11.33 -21.87
C GLY A 5 -5.70 -11.77 -20.41
N GLU A 6 -5.29 -13.00 -20.07
CA GLU A 6 -5.54 -13.56 -18.73
C GLU A 6 -4.24 -13.75 -17.93
N TRP A 7 -4.29 -13.27 -16.68
CA TRP A 7 -3.29 -13.53 -15.65
C TRP A 7 -3.51 -14.96 -15.11
N LYS A 8 -2.67 -15.90 -15.56
CA LYS A 8 -2.80 -17.32 -15.21
C LYS A 8 -2.11 -17.69 -13.90
N GLU A 9 -1.23 -16.85 -13.35
CA GLU A 9 -0.46 -17.16 -12.14
C GLU A 9 -1.14 -16.64 -10.88
N THR A 10 -0.74 -17.17 -9.71
CA THR A 10 -1.22 -16.70 -8.42
C THR A 10 -0.38 -15.54 -7.91
N ALA A 11 -1.03 -14.57 -7.27
CA ALA A 11 -0.38 -13.47 -6.56
C ALA A 11 -0.45 -13.72 -5.04
N PRO A 12 0.62 -13.44 -4.27
CA PRO A 12 0.58 -13.54 -2.82
C PRO A 12 -0.36 -12.49 -2.21
N LEU A 13 -1.08 -12.90 -1.17
CA LEU A 13 -1.88 -12.02 -0.34
C LEU A 13 -1.22 -11.91 1.04
N PRO A 14 -1.01 -10.68 1.57
CA PRO A 14 -0.53 -10.51 2.94
C PRO A 14 -1.43 -11.26 3.92
N GLU A 15 -0.84 -12.13 4.75
CA GLU A 15 -1.55 -12.88 5.80
C GLU A 15 -2.68 -13.83 5.32
N ALA A 16 -2.91 -13.98 4.01
CA ALA A 16 -4.07 -14.68 3.46
C ALA A 16 -3.74 -15.67 2.32
N GLY A 17 -2.46 -16.03 2.14
CA GLY A 17 -2.04 -17.03 1.17
C GLY A 17 -1.84 -16.47 -0.23
N GLN A 18 -2.61 -16.94 -1.21
CA GLN A 18 -2.47 -16.55 -2.62
C GLN A 18 -3.84 -16.46 -3.32
N VAL A 19 -3.93 -15.66 -4.37
CA VAL A 19 -5.12 -15.49 -5.22
C VAL A 19 -4.78 -15.59 -6.70
N ARG A 20 -5.68 -16.12 -7.53
CA ARG A 20 -5.57 -15.99 -8.99
C ARG A 20 -6.39 -14.80 -9.46
N LEU A 21 -5.73 -13.82 -10.08
CA LEU A 21 -6.42 -12.60 -10.52
C LEU A 21 -7.48 -12.86 -11.62
N GLY A 22 -7.33 -13.94 -12.39
CA GLY A 22 -8.34 -14.40 -13.36
C GLY A 22 -9.58 -15.06 -12.73
N GLU A 23 -9.59 -15.33 -11.43
CA GLU A 23 -10.68 -16.03 -10.72
C GLU A 23 -11.36 -15.13 -9.67
N LEU A 24 -11.17 -13.81 -9.76
CA LEU A 24 -11.76 -12.86 -8.82
C LEU A 24 -13.28 -12.80 -8.96
N GLY A 25 -14.00 -13.03 -7.86
CA GLY A 25 -15.47 -12.93 -7.83
C GLY A 25 -15.97 -11.50 -7.66
N VAL A 26 -15.32 -10.69 -6.82
CA VAL A 26 -15.69 -9.30 -6.52
C VAL A 26 -14.49 -8.40 -6.75
N TYR A 27 -14.60 -7.49 -7.73
CA TYR A 27 -13.55 -6.54 -8.05
C TYR A 27 -14.08 -5.27 -8.73
N GLN A 28 -13.25 -4.23 -8.74
CA GLN A 28 -13.45 -2.97 -9.44
C GLN A 28 -12.13 -2.57 -10.11
N VAL A 29 -12.17 -2.38 -11.43
CA VAL A 29 -11.04 -1.86 -12.22
C VAL A 29 -11.09 -0.33 -12.24
N GLU A 30 -9.91 0.31 -12.26
CA GLU A 30 -9.72 1.76 -12.37
C GLU A 30 -10.62 2.54 -11.41
N MET A 31 -10.58 2.17 -10.13
CA MET A 31 -11.40 2.82 -9.11
C MET A 31 -10.90 4.25 -8.85
N GLU A 32 -11.67 5.23 -9.32
CA GLU A 32 -11.45 6.64 -9.01
C GLU A 32 -11.70 6.91 -7.52
N PHE A 33 -10.85 7.74 -6.92
CA PHE A 33 -11.08 8.29 -5.60
C PHE A 33 -10.76 9.78 -5.54
N TRP A 34 -11.42 10.45 -4.60
CA TRP A 34 -11.07 11.79 -4.18
C TRP A 34 -11.25 11.95 -2.67
N PHE A 35 -10.37 12.71 -2.03
CA PHE A 35 -10.64 13.21 -0.69
C PHE A 35 -9.91 14.53 -0.41
N ALA A 36 -10.51 15.32 0.47
CA ALA A 36 -9.97 16.62 0.83
C ALA A 36 -8.64 16.48 1.58
N ALA A 37 -7.71 17.35 1.25
CA ALA A 37 -6.49 17.62 2.01
C ALA A 37 -6.63 19.00 2.64
N SER A 38 -6.70 19.06 3.97
CA SER A 38 -6.82 20.31 4.72
C SER A 38 -5.47 20.70 5.31
N ARG A 39 -4.66 21.42 4.53
CA ARG A 39 -3.32 21.88 4.89
C ARG A 39 -2.41 20.74 5.41
N VAL A 40 -2.38 19.63 4.69
CA VAL A 40 -1.56 18.46 5.01
C VAL A 40 -0.09 18.78 4.77
N ASP A 41 0.71 18.79 5.83
CA ASP A 41 2.17 18.88 5.74
C ASP A 41 2.74 17.59 5.14
N THR A 42 3.51 17.71 4.06
CA THR A 42 4.07 16.55 3.35
C THR A 42 5.08 15.76 4.18
N ARG A 43 5.82 16.39 5.09
CA ARG A 43 6.74 15.69 6.00
C ARG A 43 5.98 14.97 7.11
N ALA A 44 4.89 15.55 7.59
CA ALA A 44 3.98 14.89 8.54
C ALA A 44 3.26 13.68 7.92
N LEU A 45 3.01 13.71 6.60
CA LEU A 45 2.54 12.57 5.81
C LEU A 45 3.65 11.52 5.61
N ASP A 46 4.86 11.97 5.28
CA ASP A 46 6.01 11.11 4.95
C ASP A 46 6.48 10.26 6.15
N ALA A 47 6.53 10.87 7.33
CA ALA A 47 7.06 10.25 8.54
C ALA A 47 6.35 8.93 8.92
N PRO A 48 5.00 8.88 9.08
CA PRO A 48 4.33 7.64 9.43
C PRO A 48 4.41 6.60 8.31
N VAL A 49 4.34 7.00 7.03
CA VAL A 49 4.53 6.06 5.90
C VAL A 49 5.91 5.42 5.99
N SER A 50 6.94 6.24 6.11
CA SER A 50 8.33 5.77 6.20
C SER A 50 8.55 4.82 7.38
N ALA A 51 7.96 5.11 8.54
CA ALA A 51 8.11 4.29 9.74
C ALA A 51 7.39 2.94 9.67
N HIS A 52 6.27 2.86 8.97
CA HIS A 52 5.37 1.69 9.01
C HIS A 52 5.41 0.83 7.74
N THR A 53 6.08 1.26 6.68
CA THR A 53 6.21 0.48 5.44
C THR A 53 7.66 0.12 5.18
N LEU A 54 7.84 -0.99 4.46
CA LEU A 54 9.14 -1.47 4.02
C LEU A 54 10.13 -1.55 5.19
N GLY A 55 9.67 -1.96 6.38
CA GLY A 55 10.50 -2.12 7.57
C GLY A 55 11.32 -0.89 7.96
N GLY A 56 10.84 0.33 7.69
CA GLY A 56 11.54 1.55 8.09
C GLY A 56 12.80 1.88 7.27
N ALA A 57 13.01 1.23 6.12
CA ALA A 57 14.22 1.47 5.32
C ALA A 57 14.35 2.92 4.81
N PRO A 58 15.58 3.44 4.66
CA PRO A 58 15.80 4.77 4.08
C PRO A 58 15.23 4.89 2.66
N ARG A 59 14.68 6.06 2.33
CA ARG A 59 14.10 6.39 1.03
C ARG A 59 14.17 7.90 0.77
N PRO A 60 14.02 8.37 -0.48
CA PRO A 60 13.91 9.80 -0.76
C PRO A 60 12.77 10.44 0.05
N ALA A 61 13.09 11.48 0.81
CA ALA A 61 12.09 12.22 1.57
C ALA A 61 11.17 13.01 0.63
N LEU A 62 9.94 13.27 1.06
CA LEU A 62 9.09 14.21 0.35
C LEU A 62 9.61 15.64 0.48
N ASP A 63 9.47 16.42 -0.59
CA ASP A 63 9.73 17.85 -0.56
C ASP A 63 8.82 18.53 0.46
N ALA A 64 9.36 19.55 1.13
CA ALA A 64 8.59 20.31 2.11
C ALA A 64 7.51 21.14 1.39
N ASP A 65 6.26 20.78 1.62
CA ASP A 65 5.11 21.45 1.04
C ASP A 65 3.87 21.28 1.93
N THR A 66 2.80 21.96 1.58
CA THR A 66 1.49 21.85 2.23
C THR A 66 0.43 21.55 1.18
N LEU A 67 -0.10 20.33 1.20
CA LEU A 67 -1.20 19.92 0.33
C LEU A 67 -2.51 20.52 0.86
N ASN A 68 -3.15 21.35 0.03
CA ASN A 68 -4.45 21.93 0.35
C ASN A 68 -5.38 21.84 -0.87
N GLY A 69 -6.57 21.26 -0.69
CA GLY A 69 -7.54 21.09 -1.77
C GLY A 69 -8.07 19.66 -1.84
N MET A 70 -8.14 19.10 -3.04
CA MET A 70 -8.64 17.74 -3.28
C MET A 70 -7.50 16.87 -3.81
N LEU A 71 -7.23 15.75 -3.14
CA LEU A 71 -6.41 14.70 -3.70
C LEU A 71 -7.29 13.82 -4.57
N LYS A 72 -6.86 13.56 -5.81
CA LYS A 72 -7.54 12.70 -6.77
C LYS A 72 -6.58 11.64 -7.28
N GLY A 73 -7.06 10.41 -7.45
CA GLY A 73 -6.28 9.32 -8.03
C GLY A 73 -7.16 8.18 -8.54
N PHE A 74 -6.51 7.18 -9.10
CA PHE A 74 -7.14 5.97 -9.63
C PHE A 74 -6.36 4.76 -9.11
N ILE A 75 -7.07 3.77 -8.58
CA ILE A 75 -6.50 2.48 -8.20
C ILE A 75 -6.75 1.52 -9.36
N ASP A 76 -5.70 0.91 -9.93
CA ASP A 76 -5.84 0.04 -11.10
C ASP A 76 -6.83 -1.11 -10.85
N LEU A 77 -6.76 -1.73 -9.66
CA LEU A 77 -7.68 -2.79 -9.27
C LEU A 77 -7.92 -2.78 -7.76
N VAL A 78 -9.19 -2.87 -7.38
CA VAL A 78 -9.63 -3.23 -6.03
C VAL A 78 -10.35 -4.56 -6.11
N PHE A 79 -10.06 -5.49 -5.21
CA PHE A 79 -10.74 -6.78 -5.20
C PHE A 79 -10.93 -7.31 -3.78
N GLU A 80 -11.86 -8.25 -3.64
CA GLU A 80 -12.10 -8.97 -2.39
C GLU A 80 -11.66 -10.43 -2.52
N SER A 81 -11.05 -10.95 -1.46
CA SER A 81 -10.71 -12.36 -1.30
C SER A 81 -10.76 -12.75 0.18
N GLY A 82 -11.58 -13.74 0.51
CA GLY A 82 -11.68 -14.28 1.87
C GLY A 82 -12.23 -13.29 2.91
N GLY A 83 -13.11 -12.38 2.50
CA GLY A 83 -13.68 -11.29 3.31
C GLY A 83 -12.77 -10.06 3.46
N ARG A 84 -11.60 -10.06 2.80
CA ARG A 84 -10.62 -8.97 2.84
C ARG A 84 -10.52 -8.26 1.49
N TYR A 85 -10.39 -6.95 1.51
CA TYR A 85 -10.25 -6.09 0.35
C TYR A 85 -8.79 -5.66 0.15
N TYR A 86 -8.35 -5.69 -1.10
CA TYR A 86 -6.99 -5.41 -1.51
C TYR A 86 -6.99 -4.33 -2.58
N VAL A 87 -5.91 -3.54 -2.62
CA VAL A 87 -5.60 -2.65 -3.74
C VAL A 87 -4.44 -3.25 -4.53
N LEU A 88 -4.46 -3.11 -5.85
CA LEU A 88 -3.40 -3.57 -6.73
C LEU A 88 -3.06 -2.49 -7.75
N ASP A 89 -1.77 -2.35 -8.05
CA ASP A 89 -1.22 -1.41 -9.03
C ASP A 89 -0.17 -2.10 -9.92
N TRP A 90 -0.20 -1.81 -11.22
CA TRP A 90 0.68 -2.41 -12.22
C TRP A 90 1.89 -1.54 -12.54
N LYS A 91 3.09 -2.14 -12.46
CA LYS A 91 4.36 -1.48 -12.75
C LYS A 91 5.07 -2.14 -13.94
N SER A 92 5.41 -1.33 -14.93
CA SER A 92 6.17 -1.76 -16.12
C SER A 92 7.69 -1.55 -16.01
N ASN A 93 8.17 -1.24 -14.80
CA ASN A 93 9.56 -0.89 -14.51
C ASN A 93 10.55 -1.94 -15.04
N HIS A 94 11.70 -1.49 -15.55
CA HIS A 94 12.83 -2.34 -15.91
C HIS A 94 13.73 -2.52 -14.70
N LEU A 95 13.82 -3.72 -14.13
CA LEU A 95 14.72 -4.03 -13.00
C LEU A 95 15.96 -4.81 -13.45
N GLY A 96 15.96 -5.33 -14.67
CA GLY A 96 17.08 -6.03 -15.28
C GLY A 96 16.68 -6.74 -16.57
N PRO A 97 17.58 -7.55 -17.13
CA PRO A 97 17.46 -8.07 -18.49
C PRO A 97 16.37 -9.13 -18.69
N ASP A 98 15.94 -9.80 -17.62
CA ASP A 98 15.00 -10.92 -17.64
C ASP A 98 14.09 -10.93 -16.40
N ASP A 99 13.14 -11.86 -16.38
CA ASP A 99 12.16 -12.03 -15.31
C ASP A 99 12.82 -12.37 -13.96
N ASP A 100 13.98 -13.02 -13.96
CA ASP A 100 14.72 -13.40 -12.75
C ASP A 100 15.41 -12.20 -12.08
N ALA A 101 15.54 -11.06 -12.78
CA ALA A 101 16.00 -9.80 -12.19
C ALA A 101 15.01 -9.20 -11.18
N TYR A 102 13.75 -9.67 -11.14
CA TYR A 102 12.69 -9.16 -10.28
C TYR A 102 12.70 -9.84 -8.90
N THR A 103 13.87 -9.88 -8.28
CA THR A 103 14.04 -10.42 -6.92
C THR A 103 13.29 -9.58 -5.88
N PRO A 104 12.94 -10.14 -4.72
CA PRO A 104 12.34 -9.38 -3.63
C PRO A 104 13.14 -8.12 -3.25
N ALA A 105 14.48 -8.21 -3.27
CA ALA A 105 15.37 -7.08 -3.00
C ALA A 105 15.28 -6.00 -4.08
N ALA A 106 15.39 -6.38 -5.36
CA ALA A 106 15.30 -5.41 -6.47
C ALA A 106 13.93 -4.72 -6.53
N MET A 107 12.84 -5.46 -6.29
CA MET A 107 11.50 -4.87 -6.21
C MET A 107 11.37 -3.94 -5.01
N ARG A 108 11.90 -4.32 -3.84
CA ARG A 108 11.92 -3.47 -2.65
C ARG A 108 12.69 -2.17 -2.88
N ASP A 109 13.84 -2.21 -3.54
CA ASP A 109 14.60 -1.01 -3.89
C ASP A 109 13.81 -0.10 -4.82
N ALA A 110 13.11 -0.67 -5.81
CA ALA A 110 12.21 0.09 -6.68
C ALA A 110 11.02 0.70 -5.92
N MET A 111 10.45 -0.02 -4.94
CA MET A 111 9.39 0.51 -4.07
C MET A 111 9.86 1.74 -3.30
N LEU A 112 11.08 1.69 -2.74
CA LEU A 112 11.70 2.80 -1.99
C LEU A 112 12.01 4.00 -2.91
N ASP A 113 12.69 3.75 -4.04
CA ASP A 113 13.14 4.80 -4.98
C ASP A 113 11.98 5.58 -5.58
N LYS A 114 10.92 4.87 -5.99
CA LYS A 114 9.75 5.48 -6.64
C LYS A 114 8.64 5.89 -5.68
N ARG A 115 8.86 5.73 -4.38
CA ARG A 115 7.86 6.02 -3.33
C ARG A 115 6.52 5.33 -3.58
N TYR A 116 6.55 4.09 -4.07
CA TYR A 116 5.34 3.29 -4.26
C TYR A 116 4.70 2.88 -2.92
N ASP A 117 5.47 2.92 -1.83
CA ASP A 117 4.97 2.81 -0.47
C ASP A 117 3.95 3.91 -0.11
N LEU A 118 4.26 5.16 -0.48
CA LEU A 118 3.36 6.30 -0.27
C LEU A 118 2.09 6.16 -1.12
N GLN A 119 2.24 5.77 -2.39
CA GLN A 119 1.12 5.53 -3.27
C GLN A 119 0.19 4.44 -2.71
N ALA A 120 0.76 3.30 -2.32
CA ALA A 120 0.02 2.20 -1.71
C ALA A 120 -0.70 2.62 -0.43
N ALA A 121 -0.05 3.40 0.44
CA ALA A 121 -0.67 3.92 1.66
C ALA A 121 -1.87 4.86 1.38
N LEU A 122 -1.76 5.73 0.37
CA LEU A 122 -2.87 6.62 -0.03
C LEU A 122 -4.03 5.84 -0.67
N TYR A 123 -3.73 4.79 -1.43
CA TYR A 123 -4.74 3.89 -2.00
C TYR A 123 -5.47 3.11 -0.91
N LEU A 124 -4.74 2.61 0.08
CA LEU A 124 -5.33 1.95 1.24
C LEU A 124 -6.15 2.90 2.10
N LEU A 125 -5.74 4.17 2.23
CA LEU A 125 -6.56 5.20 2.88
C LEU A 125 -7.87 5.45 2.12
N ALA A 126 -7.83 5.54 0.79
CA ALA A 126 -9.02 5.69 -0.04
C ALA A 126 -9.98 4.49 0.15
N LEU A 127 -9.45 3.27 0.08
CA LEU A 127 -10.21 2.04 0.31
C LEU A 127 -10.77 1.98 1.74
N HIS A 128 -9.97 2.34 2.75
CA HIS A 128 -10.41 2.42 4.14
C HIS A 128 -11.62 3.33 4.30
N ARG A 129 -11.55 4.56 3.77
CA ARG A 129 -12.66 5.52 3.82
C ARG A 129 -13.91 5.02 3.09
N LEU A 130 -13.73 4.41 1.92
CA LEU A 130 -14.82 3.83 1.15
C LEU A 130 -15.54 2.71 1.93
N LEU A 131 -14.79 1.75 2.45
CA LEU A 131 -15.36 0.62 3.19
C LEU A 131 -16.00 1.10 4.49
N LYS A 132 -15.38 2.01 5.23
CA LYS A 132 -15.97 2.62 6.44
C LYS A 132 -17.32 3.29 6.17
N ALA A 133 -17.50 3.86 4.98
CA ALA A 133 -18.75 4.51 4.58
C ALA A 133 -19.83 3.55 4.05
N ARG A 134 -19.45 2.34 3.61
CA ARG A 134 -20.34 1.43 2.86
C ARG A 134 -20.60 0.10 3.54
N LEU A 135 -19.64 -0.40 4.30
CA LEU A 135 -19.69 -1.71 4.92
C LEU A 135 -20.15 -1.57 6.38
N PRO A 136 -21.29 -2.17 6.76
CA PRO A 136 -21.68 -2.28 8.17
C PRO A 136 -20.61 -2.98 8.99
N ASP A 137 -20.43 -2.53 10.24
CA ASP A 137 -19.45 -3.07 11.17
C ASP A 137 -18.01 -3.11 10.63
N TYR A 138 -17.65 -2.16 9.76
CA TYR A 138 -16.31 -2.07 9.20
C TYR A 138 -15.23 -2.00 10.29
N ASP A 139 -14.30 -2.95 10.21
CA ASP A 139 -13.07 -3.01 10.98
C ASP A 139 -11.85 -3.16 10.05
N TYR A 140 -10.78 -2.41 10.29
CA TYR A 140 -9.57 -2.44 9.46
C TYR A 140 -8.89 -3.81 9.45
N ASP A 141 -8.71 -4.41 10.63
CA ASP A 141 -7.98 -5.68 10.76
C ASP A 141 -8.77 -6.87 10.26
N ARG A 142 -10.10 -6.75 10.20
CA ARG A 142 -10.96 -7.74 9.56
C ARG A 142 -11.03 -7.60 8.04
N HIS A 143 -11.18 -6.38 7.52
CA HIS A 143 -11.57 -6.21 6.11
C HIS A 143 -10.46 -5.66 5.20
N ILE A 144 -9.38 -5.05 5.71
CA ILE A 144 -8.28 -4.64 4.84
C ILE A 144 -7.27 -5.78 4.75
N GLY A 145 -6.97 -6.19 3.53
CA GLY A 145 -6.00 -7.22 3.19
C GLY A 145 -4.63 -6.68 2.79
N GLY A 146 -4.54 -5.42 2.35
CA GLY A 146 -3.28 -4.75 2.02
C GLY A 146 -3.17 -4.38 0.54
N SER A 147 -1.94 -4.13 0.10
CA SER A 147 -1.61 -3.66 -1.25
C SER A 147 -0.70 -4.63 -1.98
N LEU A 148 -0.95 -4.79 -3.28
CA LEU A 148 -0.11 -5.56 -4.20
C LEU A 148 0.46 -4.61 -5.26
N THR A 149 1.78 -4.50 -5.34
CA THR A 149 2.47 -3.84 -6.44
C THR A 149 3.03 -4.90 -7.38
N VAL A 150 2.54 -4.92 -8.61
CA VAL A 150 2.85 -5.99 -9.56
C VAL A 150 3.79 -5.48 -10.64
N PHE A 151 5.03 -5.93 -10.61
CA PHE A 151 6.02 -5.71 -11.64
C PHE A 151 5.81 -6.68 -12.80
N LEU A 152 5.12 -6.22 -13.85
CA LEU A 152 4.62 -7.05 -14.97
C LEU A 152 5.70 -7.92 -15.63
N ARG A 153 6.93 -7.43 -15.66
CA ARG A 153 8.08 -8.09 -16.30
C ARG A 153 8.73 -9.18 -15.44
N GLY A 154 8.37 -9.29 -14.15
CA GLY A 154 8.89 -10.34 -13.25
C GLY A 154 7.94 -11.53 -13.05
N VAL A 155 6.75 -11.48 -13.65
CA VAL A 155 5.67 -12.44 -13.40
C VAL A 155 5.95 -13.83 -13.99
N GLY A 156 6.74 -13.90 -15.06
CA GLY A 156 7.09 -15.14 -15.73
C GLY A 156 8.35 -15.83 -15.20
N SER A 157 8.95 -15.35 -14.10
CA SER A 157 10.16 -15.95 -13.54
C SER A 157 9.92 -17.43 -13.22
N ALA A 158 10.71 -18.28 -13.88
CA ALA A 158 10.68 -19.73 -13.69
C ALA A 158 11.39 -20.17 -12.40
N THR A 159 12.28 -19.32 -11.87
CA THR A 159 13.12 -19.64 -10.71
C THR A 159 12.61 -19.00 -9.41
N ALA A 160 11.75 -17.98 -9.49
CA ALA A 160 11.19 -17.33 -8.32
C ALA A 160 10.32 -18.29 -7.49
N THR A 161 10.76 -18.51 -6.24
CA THR A 161 10.05 -19.33 -5.24
C THR A 161 9.00 -18.53 -4.47
N GLU A 162 9.12 -17.20 -4.44
CA GLU A 162 8.22 -16.28 -3.74
C GLU A 162 7.91 -15.06 -4.62
N GLY A 163 6.69 -14.54 -4.51
CA GLY A 163 6.30 -13.25 -5.06
C GLY A 163 6.15 -13.16 -6.58
N ARG A 164 6.97 -13.84 -7.40
CA ARG A 164 6.94 -13.80 -8.89
C ARG A 164 6.60 -12.42 -9.45
N GLY A 165 7.44 -11.42 -9.18
CA GLY A 165 7.20 -10.05 -9.63
C GLY A 165 6.15 -9.27 -8.83
N VAL A 166 5.63 -9.81 -7.73
CA VAL A 166 4.68 -9.12 -6.85
C VAL A 166 5.35 -8.76 -5.52
N HIS A 167 5.27 -7.47 -5.18
CA HIS A 167 5.52 -6.99 -3.83
C HIS A 167 4.17 -6.83 -3.11
N ALA A 168 3.99 -7.49 -1.97
CA ALA A 168 2.75 -7.45 -1.21
C ALA A 168 3.03 -6.99 0.23
N GLU A 169 2.24 -6.03 0.73
CA GLU A 169 2.39 -5.47 2.06
C GLU A 169 1.02 -5.08 2.63
N ARG A 170 0.83 -5.29 3.94
CA ARG A 170 -0.31 -4.78 4.70
C ARG A 170 0.23 -3.89 5.83
N PRO A 171 0.22 -2.56 5.68
CA PRO A 171 0.63 -1.68 6.76
C PRO A 171 -0.32 -1.81 7.97
N PRO A 172 0.14 -1.47 9.17
CA PRO A 172 -0.71 -1.53 10.36
C PRO A 172 -1.84 -0.48 10.32
N ARG A 173 -2.95 -0.78 11.01
CA ARG A 173 -4.09 0.14 11.21
C ARG A 173 -3.65 1.55 11.60
N ALA A 174 -2.67 1.63 12.52
CA ALA A 174 -2.15 2.89 13.05
C ALA A 174 -1.64 3.84 11.95
N LEU A 175 -1.02 3.32 10.88
CA LEU A 175 -0.62 4.14 9.75
C LEU A 175 -1.85 4.79 9.11
N ILE A 176 -2.84 3.98 8.73
CA ILE A 176 -4.00 4.44 7.96
C ILE A 176 -4.87 5.40 8.77
N GLU A 177 -5.05 5.15 10.07
CA GLU A 177 -5.76 6.08 10.95
C GLU A 177 -5.01 7.39 11.16
N THR A 178 -3.67 7.35 11.26
CA THR A 178 -2.85 8.58 11.32
C THR A 178 -3.00 9.40 10.05
N LEU A 179 -2.97 8.76 8.88
CA LEU A 179 -3.20 9.44 7.61
C LEU A 179 -4.64 9.99 7.52
N ASP A 180 -5.64 9.22 7.94
CA ASP A 180 -7.04 9.66 7.93
C ASP A 180 -7.23 10.95 8.75
N ALA A 181 -6.68 10.99 9.98
CA ALA A 181 -6.71 12.15 10.85
C ALA A 181 -5.96 13.36 10.24
N LEU A 182 -4.77 13.12 9.68
CA LEU A 182 -3.96 14.17 9.05
C LEU A 182 -4.71 14.84 7.89
N PHE A 183 -5.35 14.06 7.02
CA PHE A 183 -6.13 14.60 5.91
C PHE A 183 -7.41 15.33 6.35
N GLN A 184 -7.92 15.07 7.56
CA GLN A 184 -9.01 15.82 8.19
C GLN A 184 -8.54 17.12 8.88
N GLY A 185 -7.25 17.45 8.80
CA GLY A 185 -6.66 18.63 9.44
C GLY A 185 -6.44 18.46 10.95
N GLN A 186 -6.49 17.22 11.46
CA GLN A 186 -6.14 16.93 12.84
C GLN A 186 -4.62 16.77 12.93
N ALA A 187 -3.97 17.54 13.82
CA ALA A 187 -2.55 17.36 14.08
C ALA A 187 -2.31 15.94 14.63
N PRO A 188 -1.25 15.22 14.20
CA PRO A 188 -0.91 13.95 14.79
C PRO A 188 -0.71 14.14 16.30
N ALA A 189 -1.38 13.32 17.10
CA ALA A 189 -1.29 13.41 18.55
C ALA A 189 0.18 13.34 18.96
N ALA A 190 0.69 14.38 19.61
CA ALA A 190 2.04 14.37 20.14
C ALA A 190 2.14 13.21 21.13
N THR A 191 2.90 12.18 20.79
CA THR A 191 3.26 11.11 21.72
C THR A 191 4.05 11.75 22.85
N THR A 192 3.34 12.06 23.94
CA THR A 192 3.94 12.60 25.16
C THR A 192 4.64 11.42 25.84
N HIS A 193 5.89 11.17 25.44
CA HIS A 193 6.77 10.30 26.21
C HIS A 193 7.11 11.05 27.50
N SER A 194 6.35 10.76 28.56
CA SER A 194 6.71 11.25 29.90
C SER A 194 7.96 10.49 30.35
N PRO A 195 9.06 11.15 30.69
CA PRO A 195 10.20 10.48 31.31
C PRO A 195 9.76 10.05 32.71
N GLN A 196 9.62 8.74 32.93
CA GLN A 196 9.52 8.20 34.29
C GLN A 196 10.83 8.46 35.00
N ALA A 197 10.77 9.30 36.04
CA ALA A 197 11.86 9.53 36.96
C ALA A 197 12.12 8.26 37.78
N GLU A 198 13.27 7.64 37.56
CA GLU A 198 13.83 6.61 38.43
C GLU A 198 14.25 7.26 39.76
N ALA A 199 13.62 6.83 40.86
CA ALA A 199 14.02 7.22 42.22
C ALA A 199 15.14 6.29 42.71
N PRO A 200 16.20 6.79 43.36
CA PRO A 200 17.31 5.96 43.80
C PRO A 200 16.93 5.15 45.05
N GLN A 201 17.36 3.88 45.08
CA GLN A 201 17.55 3.09 46.30
C GLN A 201 19.02 3.13 46.71
#